data_AF-A0AA39KQB0-F1
#
_entry.id   AF-A0AA39KQB0-F1
#
_cell.length_a   1.000
_cell.length_b   1.000
_cell.length_c   1.000
_cell.angle_alpha   90.00
_cell.angle_beta   90.00
_cell.angle_gamma   90.00
#
_symmetry.space_group_name_H-M   'P 1'
#
loop_
_entity.id
_entity.type
_entity.pdbx_description
1 polymer ?
#
loop_
_entity_poly.entity_id
_entity_poly.type
_entity_poly.pdbx_seq_one_letter_code
_entity_poly.pdbx_strand_id
1 'polypeptide(L)'
;MKEVSSGMKVCSFHFCKNDYVLPNVKAIRKRLKTTAVPSLNLPHNENTTIKERNIRVLNRNLQNNKVEENLKPDESILQHEDALLDNEHEDLEIFFDGVSTMAANDDLEVTTDDGQHALACNCKRLKKNAEVQYQTIFFKQNLSHFLTNHEKLKTMPAHLIPVIENIFSTICATVNLGSPIIKDDKFMNP
;
A
#
# COMPACT_ATOMS: atom_id res chain seq x y z
N MET A 1 11.79 7.34 40.77
CA MET A 1 10.74 8.03 39.98
C MET A 1 11.21 9.45 39.74
N LYS A 2 11.05 10.01 38.54
CA LYS A 2 11.35 11.44 38.31
C LYS A 2 10.15 12.27 38.80
N GLU A 3 10.42 13.35 39.52
CA GLU A 3 9.38 14.30 39.95
C GLU A 3 8.83 15.05 38.75
N VAL A 4 7.52 15.34 38.77
CA VAL A 4 6.85 16.08 37.70
C VAL A 4 7.11 17.57 37.90
N SER A 5 7.82 18.20 36.97
CA SER A 5 8.06 19.65 37.00
C SER A 5 6.96 20.41 36.24
N SER A 6 6.76 21.70 36.56
CA SER A 6 5.75 22.53 35.90
C SER A 6 5.96 22.71 34.39
N GLY A 7 7.17 22.47 33.91
CA GLY A 7 7.52 22.51 32.48
C GLY A 7 7.08 21.26 31.71
N MET A 8 6.70 20.17 32.38
CA MET A 8 6.29 18.94 31.71
C MET A 8 4.90 19.08 31.11
N LYS A 9 4.80 18.86 29.80
CA LYS A 9 3.54 18.90 29.05
C LYS A 9 3.39 17.62 28.24
N VAL A 10 2.14 17.16 28.12
CA VAL A 10 1.78 16.00 27.30
C VAL A 10 0.79 16.49 26.23
N CYS A 11 0.97 16.05 24.98
CA CYS A 11 0.06 16.44 23.91
C CYS A 11 -1.30 15.73 24.06
N SER A 12 -2.35 16.32 23.49
CA SER A 12 -3.72 15.82 23.54
C SER A 12 -3.90 14.42 22.92
N PHE A 13 -2.99 13.99 22.04
CA PHE A 13 -3.04 12.69 21.36
C PHE A 13 -2.76 11.49 22.25
N HIS A 14 -2.25 11.70 23.47
CA HIS A 14 -2.04 10.61 24.43
C HIS A 14 -3.26 10.28 25.28
N PHE A 15 -4.37 11.00 25.10
CA PHE A 15 -5.58 10.85 25.90
C PHE A 15 -6.74 10.38 25.02
N CYS A 16 -7.57 9.50 25.56
CA CYS A 16 -8.79 9.05 24.90
C CYS A 16 -9.84 10.16 24.90
N LYS A 17 -10.80 10.10 23.97
CA LYS A 17 -11.88 11.09 23.91
C LYS A 17 -12.66 11.21 25.23
N ASN A 18 -12.85 10.09 25.93
CA ASN A 18 -13.58 10.02 27.20
C ASN A 18 -12.84 10.62 28.40
N ASP A 19 -11.55 10.94 28.26
CA ASP A 19 -10.75 11.59 29.30
C ASP A 19 -11.00 13.10 29.38
N TYR A 20 -11.67 13.65 28.36
CA TYR A 20 -12.04 15.05 28.32
C TYR A 20 -13.34 15.31 29.09
N VAL A 21 -13.43 16.51 29.63
CA VAL A 21 -14.68 17.05 30.18
C VAL A 21 -15.63 17.30 29.01
N LEU A 22 -16.81 16.66 29.04
CA LEU A 22 -17.85 16.72 28.00
C LEU A 22 -17.37 16.27 26.59
N PRO A 23 -17.08 14.97 26.39
CA PRO A 23 -16.47 14.46 25.16
C PRO A 23 -17.28 14.71 23.88
N ASN A 24 -18.60 14.84 24.00
CA ASN A 24 -19.52 14.96 22.86
C ASN A 24 -19.99 16.40 22.60
N VAL A 25 -19.56 17.36 23.42
CA VAL A 25 -19.91 18.76 23.26
C VAL A 25 -18.79 19.47 22.50
N LYS A 26 -19.13 20.17 21.41
CA LYS A 26 -18.16 21.01 20.70
C LYS A 26 -17.81 22.21 21.58
N ALA A 27 -16.67 22.13 22.26
CA ALA A 27 -16.12 23.24 23.04
C ALA A 27 -14.96 23.90 22.28
N ILE A 28 -14.82 25.23 22.41
CA ILE A 28 -13.69 26.00 21.86
C ILE A 28 -12.36 25.49 22.40
N ARG A 29 -12.33 25.11 23.69
CA ARG A 29 -11.17 24.48 24.34
C ARG A 29 -11.62 23.23 25.08
N LYS A 30 -11.04 22.10 24.71
CA LYS A 30 -11.24 20.84 25.45
C LYS A 30 -10.38 20.85 26.69
N ARG A 31 -10.94 20.45 27.83
CA ARG A 31 -10.21 20.32 29.10
C ARG A 31 -10.16 18.85 29.48
N LEU A 32 -9.02 18.39 29.98
CA LEU A 32 -8.89 17.03 30.53
C LEU A 32 -9.49 16.98 31.93
N LYS A 33 -9.99 15.80 32.31
CA LYS A 33 -10.31 15.50 33.72
C LYS A 33 -9.04 15.55 34.55
N THR A 34 -9.15 15.89 35.83
CA THR A 34 -8.02 15.86 36.78
C THR A 34 -7.48 14.45 37.01
N THR A 35 -8.31 13.44 36.77
CA THR A 35 -7.97 12.01 36.84
C THR A 35 -7.53 11.41 35.51
N ALA A 36 -7.48 12.20 34.43
CA ALA A 36 -7.08 11.72 33.12
C ALA A 36 -5.61 11.28 33.15
N VAL A 37 -5.35 10.03 32.77
CA VAL A 37 -4.00 9.49 32.62
C VAL A 37 -3.70 9.25 31.14
N PRO A 38 -2.47 9.55 30.66
CA PRO A 38 -2.07 9.25 29.29
C PRO A 38 -2.13 7.74 29.06
N SER A 39 -3.05 7.29 28.22
CA SER A 39 -3.31 5.88 27.96
C SER A 39 -3.01 5.47 26.52
N LEU A 40 -2.93 6.43 25.60
CA LEU A 40 -2.66 6.19 24.18
C LEU A 40 -1.20 6.45 23.83
N ASN A 41 -0.69 5.68 22.86
CA ASN A 41 0.68 5.79 22.33
C ASN A 41 1.75 5.70 23.42
N LEU A 42 1.46 4.96 24.50
CA LEU A 42 2.48 4.58 25.44
C LEU A 42 3.51 3.71 24.70
N PRO A 43 4.81 3.82 25.02
CA PRO A 43 5.78 2.87 24.51
C PRO A 43 5.35 1.48 24.95
N HIS A 44 4.80 0.69 24.03
CA HIS A 44 4.49 -0.71 24.30
C HIS A 44 5.83 -1.41 24.58
N ASN A 45 6.03 -1.79 25.84
CA ASN A 45 6.96 -2.86 26.17
C ASN A 45 6.36 -4.10 25.55
N GLU A 46 6.97 -4.61 24.48
CA GLU A 46 6.98 -6.01 24.05
C GLU A 46 7.28 -6.08 22.55
N ASN A 47 8.57 -6.26 22.20
CA ASN A 47 9.09 -7.05 21.07
C ASN A 47 8.51 -6.88 19.64
N THR A 48 7.62 -5.92 19.40
CA THR A 48 6.87 -5.71 18.15
C THR A 48 7.37 -4.50 17.35
N THR A 49 8.28 -3.72 17.92
CA THR A 49 8.49 -2.32 17.51
C THR A 49 9.53 -2.09 16.43
N ILE A 50 10.39 -3.06 16.11
CA ILE A 50 11.41 -2.85 15.06
C ILE A 50 10.75 -2.77 13.68
N LYS A 51 9.81 -3.68 13.37
CA LYS A 51 9.16 -3.72 12.06
C LYS A 51 8.28 -2.49 11.84
N GLU A 52 7.46 -2.12 12.81
CA GLU A 52 6.58 -0.94 12.68
C GLU A 52 7.32 0.39 12.69
N ARG A 53 8.45 0.48 13.41
CA ARG A 53 9.30 1.67 13.36
C ARG A 53 9.94 1.80 11.99
N ASN A 54 10.45 0.72 11.42
CA ASN A 54 11.06 0.72 10.08
C ASN A 54 10.03 1.11 9.00
N ILE A 55 8.80 0.59 9.09
CA ILE A 55 7.71 0.98 8.19
C ILE A 55 7.37 2.47 8.31
N ARG A 56 7.29 3.01 9.55
CA ARG A 56 7.04 4.44 9.76
C ARG A 56 8.16 5.34 9.22
N VAL A 57 9.42 4.94 9.40
CA VAL A 57 10.58 5.68 8.87
C VAL A 57 10.59 5.62 7.34
N LEU A 58 10.35 4.46 6.75
CA LEU A 58 10.32 4.29 5.29
C LEU A 58 9.23 5.15 4.65
N ASN A 59 8.02 5.17 5.22
CA ASN A 59 6.91 5.98 4.71
C ASN A 59 7.21 7.49 4.78
N ARG A 60 7.91 7.96 5.83
CA ARG A 60 8.36 9.35 5.92
C ARG A 60 9.36 9.68 4.81
N ASN A 61 10.30 8.78 4.51
CA ASN A 61 11.29 9.00 3.45
C ASN A 61 10.65 9.02 2.06
N LEU A 62 9.69 8.14 1.78
CA LEU A 62 8.95 8.13 0.51
C LEU A 62 8.15 9.42 0.27
N GLN A 63 7.55 9.99 1.32
CA GLN A 63 6.85 11.26 1.20
C GLN A 63 7.78 12.43 0.91
N ASN A 64 8.98 12.43 1.49
CA ASN A 64 9.97 13.47 1.21
C ASN A 64 10.48 13.40 -0.24
N ASN A 65 10.69 12.20 -0.78
CA ASN A 65 11.16 12.03 -2.16
C ASN A 65 10.12 12.43 -3.21
N LYS A 66 8.81 12.29 -2.90
CA LYS A 66 7.73 12.64 -3.83
C LYS A 66 7.56 14.15 -4.06
N VAL A 67 8.24 14.98 -3.26
CA VAL A 67 8.21 16.45 -3.41
C VAL A 67 9.27 16.93 -4.42
N GLU A 68 10.33 16.17 -4.67
CA GLU A 68 11.42 16.57 -5.57
C GLU A 68 11.13 16.31 -7.07
N GLU A 69 10.08 15.55 -7.40
CA GLU A 69 9.73 15.21 -8.79
C GLU A 69 8.89 16.30 -9.51
N ASN A 70 8.70 17.47 -8.89
CA ASN A 70 8.08 18.64 -9.56
C ASN A 70 9.11 19.56 -10.26
N LEU A 71 10.29 19.04 -10.59
CA LEU A 71 11.15 19.68 -11.59
C LEU A 71 10.47 19.53 -12.95
N LYS A 72 9.95 20.65 -13.45
CA LYS A 72 9.30 20.74 -14.77
C LYS A 72 10.22 20.10 -15.82
N PRO A 73 9.72 19.20 -16.69
CA PRO A 73 10.46 18.82 -17.87
C PRO A 73 10.63 20.08 -18.73
N ASP A 74 11.87 20.48 -18.96
CA ASP A 74 12.19 21.50 -19.96
C ASP A 74 11.79 20.92 -21.33
N GLU A 75 10.70 21.44 -21.89
CA GLU A 75 10.20 21.15 -23.24
C GLU A 75 11.08 21.80 -24.32
N SER A 76 12.36 21.43 -24.36
CA SER A 76 13.20 21.73 -25.51
C SER A 76 14.15 20.58 -25.75
N ILE A 77 13.89 19.83 -26.83
CA ILE A 77 14.78 18.97 -27.65
C ILE A 77 14.05 17.65 -27.97
N LEU A 78 13.46 17.60 -29.17
CA LEU A 78 13.64 16.50 -30.15
C LEU A 78 12.75 16.78 -31.37
N GLN A 79 13.35 17.46 -32.36
CA GLN A 79 12.95 17.32 -33.76
C GLN A 79 13.96 16.37 -34.40
N HIS A 80 13.49 15.16 -34.69
CA HIS A 80 13.88 14.24 -35.77
C HIS A 80 13.87 12.81 -35.26
N GLU A 81 12.99 12.00 -35.87
CA GLU A 81 13.37 10.73 -36.50
C GLU A 81 12.17 10.22 -37.30
N ASP A 82 12.22 10.45 -38.61
CA ASP A 82 11.47 9.70 -39.62
C ASP A 82 12.37 8.54 -40.07
N ALA A 83 11.95 7.29 -39.85
CA ALA A 83 12.21 6.16 -40.77
C ALA A 83 11.59 4.85 -40.26
N LEU A 84 10.47 4.51 -40.88
CA LEU A 84 9.90 3.18 -41.18
C LEU A 84 10.71 1.94 -40.78
N LEU A 85 10.04 1.00 -40.10
CA LEU A 85 10.08 -0.43 -40.45
C LEU A 85 8.72 -1.06 -40.13
N ASP A 86 8.01 -1.45 -41.19
CA ASP A 86 6.83 -2.32 -41.15
C ASP A 86 7.23 -3.69 -40.62
N ASN A 87 6.68 -4.08 -39.46
CA ASN A 87 6.63 -5.47 -39.03
C ASN A 87 5.17 -5.83 -38.78
N GLU A 88 4.63 -6.62 -39.69
CA GLU A 88 3.32 -7.24 -39.59
C GLU A 88 3.29 -8.14 -38.35
N HIS A 89 2.51 -7.74 -37.36
CA HIS A 89 2.32 -8.49 -36.12
C HIS A 89 1.10 -9.38 -36.33
N GLU A 90 1.31 -10.71 -36.39
CA GLU A 90 0.22 -11.68 -36.39
C GLU A 90 -0.55 -11.62 -35.07
N ASP A 91 -1.87 -11.58 -35.19
CA ASP A 91 -2.85 -11.54 -34.10
C ASP A 91 -2.79 -12.82 -33.26
N LEU A 92 -2.16 -12.74 -32.09
CA LEU A 92 -2.29 -13.74 -31.03
C LEU A 92 -3.43 -13.33 -30.10
N GLU A 93 -4.66 -13.70 -30.48
CA GLU A 93 -5.83 -13.63 -29.59
C GLU A 93 -5.65 -14.61 -28.42
N ILE A 94 -5.08 -14.12 -27.32
CA ILE A 94 -5.07 -14.86 -26.05
C ILE A 94 -6.46 -14.71 -25.42
N PHE A 95 -7.30 -15.71 -25.71
CA PHE A 95 -8.64 -15.92 -25.16
C PHE A 95 -8.56 -16.18 -23.65
N PHE A 96 -8.69 -15.12 -22.83
CA PHE A 96 -8.81 -15.22 -21.37
C PHE A 96 -10.27 -15.49 -20.99
N ASP A 97 -10.69 -16.73 -21.19
CA ASP A 97 -11.98 -17.20 -20.68
C ASP A 97 -11.89 -17.46 -19.17
N GLY A 98 -12.62 -16.67 -18.40
CA GLY A 98 -13.18 -17.12 -17.13
C GLY A 98 -12.33 -16.95 -15.87
N VAL A 99 -12.08 -15.70 -15.44
CA VAL A 99 -12.02 -15.41 -13.99
C VAL A 99 -13.40 -14.91 -13.56
N SER A 100 -14.26 -15.87 -13.21
CA SER A 100 -15.61 -15.63 -12.72
C SER A 100 -15.56 -14.90 -11.38
N THR A 101 -15.86 -13.61 -11.39
CA THR A 101 -16.13 -12.81 -10.20
C THR A 101 -17.50 -13.19 -9.66
N MET A 102 -17.55 -14.09 -8.68
CA MET A 102 -18.76 -14.29 -7.88
C MET A 102 -18.96 -13.10 -6.95
N ALA A 103 -19.68 -12.09 -7.44
CA ALA A 103 -20.36 -11.11 -6.62
C ALA A 103 -21.66 -11.76 -6.11
N ALA A 104 -21.65 -12.22 -4.86
CA ALA A 104 -22.88 -12.56 -4.16
C ALA A 104 -23.56 -11.26 -3.72
N ASN A 105 -24.76 -11.03 -4.25
CA ASN A 105 -25.72 -10.05 -3.77
C ASN A 105 -26.36 -10.62 -2.50
N ASP A 106 -26.15 -9.96 -1.35
CA ASP A 106 -26.99 -10.12 -0.17
C ASP A 106 -27.91 -8.90 -0.10
N ASP A 107 -29.06 -9.04 -0.76
CA ASP A 107 -30.23 -8.19 -0.57
C ASP A 107 -30.99 -8.70 0.67
N LEU A 108 -30.83 -8.01 1.80
CA LEU A 108 -31.74 -8.14 2.93
C LEU A 108 -32.17 -6.73 3.38
N GLU A 109 -33.26 -6.27 2.79
CA GLU A 109 -34.02 -5.12 3.29
C GLU A 109 -34.76 -5.53 4.57
N VAL A 110 -34.31 -4.98 5.70
CA VAL A 110 -35.12 -4.91 6.93
C VAL A 110 -35.47 -3.45 7.14
N THR A 111 -36.74 -3.14 6.88
CA THR A 111 -37.37 -1.88 7.22
C THR A 111 -37.73 -1.88 8.69
N THR A 112 -37.01 -1.10 9.50
CA THR A 112 -37.52 -0.60 10.77
C THR A 112 -37.48 0.92 10.73
N ASP A 113 -38.64 1.48 10.51
CA ASP A 113 -38.97 2.90 10.66
C ASP A 113 -38.87 3.25 12.14
N ASP A 114 -37.83 4.01 12.52
CA ASP A 114 -37.80 4.83 13.73
C ASP A 114 -36.65 5.85 13.59
N GLY A 115 -37.03 7.11 13.47
CA GLY A 115 -36.13 8.23 13.20
C GLY A 115 -35.02 8.42 14.25
N GLN A 116 -33.80 8.05 13.88
CA GLN A 116 -32.57 8.59 14.47
C GLN A 116 -31.55 8.94 13.38
N HIS A 117 -31.15 10.21 13.40
CA HIS A 117 -30.25 10.84 12.44
C HIS A 117 -28.91 10.08 12.26
N ALA A 118 -28.67 9.68 11.03
CA ALA A 118 -27.46 9.05 10.55
C ALA A 118 -26.23 9.99 10.61
N LEU A 119 -25.24 9.62 11.41
CA LEU A 119 -23.83 9.88 11.14
C LEU A 119 -23.12 8.52 10.99
N ALA A 120 -23.57 7.76 9.98
CA ALA A 120 -22.88 6.56 9.52
C ALA A 120 -21.55 6.97 8.87
N CYS A 121 -20.50 6.88 9.66
CA CYS A 121 -19.12 7.19 9.33
C CYS A 121 -18.61 6.38 8.12
N ASN A 122 -17.79 7.03 7.28
CA ASN A 122 -17.06 6.51 6.10
C ASN A 122 -16.16 5.27 6.32
N CYS A 123 -16.34 4.47 7.38
CA CYS A 123 -15.50 3.32 7.72
C CYS A 123 -15.58 2.14 6.73
N LYS A 124 -16.65 2.01 5.93
CA LYS A 124 -16.79 0.89 4.99
C LYS A 124 -15.84 1.00 3.78
N ARG A 125 -15.47 2.21 3.36
CA ARG A 125 -14.56 2.44 2.22
C ARG A 125 -13.08 2.21 2.57
N LEU A 126 -12.71 2.40 3.84
CA LEU A 126 -11.34 2.18 4.33
C LEU A 126 -10.97 0.70 4.48
N LYS A 127 -11.93 -0.18 4.78
CA LYS A 127 -11.66 -1.63 4.93
C LYS A 127 -11.28 -2.31 3.61
N LYS A 128 -11.94 -1.95 2.50
CA LYS A 128 -11.63 -2.51 1.17
C LYS A 128 -10.22 -2.14 0.69
N ASN A 129 -9.72 -0.95 1.05
CA ASN A 129 -8.37 -0.53 0.66
C ASN A 129 -7.27 -1.21 1.47
N ALA A 130 -7.53 -1.59 2.73
CA ALA A 130 -6.56 -2.29 3.55
C ALA A 130 -6.36 -3.74 3.07
N GLU A 131 -7.44 -4.42 2.69
CA GLU A 131 -7.40 -5.83 2.27
C GLU A 131 -6.66 -6.02 0.92
N VAL A 132 -6.87 -5.12 -0.04
CA VAL A 132 -6.12 -5.12 -1.31
C VAL A 132 -4.62 -4.91 -1.07
N GLN A 133 -4.23 -4.06 -0.09
CA GLN A 133 -2.82 -3.83 0.23
C GLN A 133 -2.12 -5.06 0.83
N TYR A 134 -2.80 -5.86 1.66
CA TYR A 134 -2.21 -7.09 2.21
C TYR A 134 -1.94 -8.13 1.14
N GLN A 135 -2.85 -8.30 0.18
CA GLN A 135 -2.65 -9.24 -0.94
C GLN A 135 -1.46 -8.82 -1.81
N THR A 136 -1.29 -7.53 -2.09
CA THR A 136 -0.13 -7.04 -2.87
C THR A 136 1.19 -7.25 -2.12
N ILE A 137 1.24 -7.05 -0.80
CA ILE A 137 2.46 -7.25 0.01
C ILE A 137 2.86 -8.73 0.04
N PHE A 138 1.88 -9.62 0.25
CA PHE A 138 2.12 -11.07 0.26
C PHE A 138 2.62 -11.55 -1.12
N PHE A 139 2.00 -11.05 -2.19
CA PHE A 139 2.42 -11.36 -3.55
C PHE A 139 3.85 -10.89 -3.83
N LYS A 140 4.23 -9.66 -3.45
CA LYS A 140 5.61 -9.16 -3.61
C LYS A 140 6.65 -10.01 -2.87
N GLN A 141 6.34 -10.47 -1.66
CA GLN A 141 7.25 -11.31 -0.87
C GLN A 141 7.46 -12.68 -1.52
N ASN A 142 6.38 -13.32 -1.98
CA ASN A 142 6.47 -14.62 -2.63
C ASN A 142 7.14 -14.52 -4.01
N LEU A 143 6.85 -13.46 -4.76
CA LEU A 143 7.46 -13.20 -6.06
C LEU A 143 8.97 -13.00 -5.91
N SER A 144 9.40 -12.19 -4.93
CA SER A 144 10.80 -11.98 -4.63
C SER A 144 11.50 -13.28 -4.23
N HIS A 145 10.88 -14.10 -3.39
CA HIS A 145 11.43 -15.40 -2.99
C HIS A 145 11.51 -16.40 -4.16
N PHE A 146 10.55 -16.34 -5.09
CA PHE A 146 10.60 -17.13 -6.31
C PHE A 146 11.75 -16.71 -7.22
N LEU A 147 11.94 -15.39 -7.43
CA LEU A 147 13.00 -14.83 -8.27
C LEU A 147 14.40 -15.02 -7.67
N THR A 148 14.55 -14.99 -6.34
CA THR A 148 15.85 -15.20 -5.68
C THR A 148 16.28 -16.66 -5.59
N ASN A 149 15.35 -17.61 -5.78
CA ASN A 149 15.68 -19.04 -5.90
C ASN A 149 16.20 -19.36 -7.31
N HIS A 150 17.34 -18.76 -7.66
CA HIS A 150 17.98 -18.85 -8.97
C HIS A 150 18.30 -20.29 -9.41
N GLU A 151 18.49 -21.24 -8.48
CA GLU A 151 18.79 -22.63 -8.83
C GLU A 151 17.67 -23.30 -9.63
N LYS A 152 16.41 -22.99 -9.32
CA LYS A 152 15.26 -23.57 -10.05
C LYS A 152 15.08 -22.95 -11.43
N LEU A 153 15.40 -21.65 -11.56
CA LEU A 153 15.35 -20.94 -12.84
C LEU A 153 16.45 -21.41 -13.81
N LYS A 154 17.61 -21.83 -13.30
CA LYS A 154 18.69 -22.40 -14.12
C LYS A 154 18.31 -23.71 -14.80
N THR A 155 17.39 -24.48 -14.23
CA THR A 155 16.94 -25.76 -14.80
C THR A 155 15.82 -25.62 -15.82
N MET A 156 15.39 -24.40 -16.14
CA MET A 156 14.22 -24.19 -16.98
C MET A 156 14.57 -24.26 -18.47
N PRO A 157 13.74 -24.92 -19.31
CA PRO A 157 13.92 -24.94 -20.76
C PRO A 157 13.96 -23.52 -21.36
N ALA A 158 14.91 -23.28 -22.27
CA ALA A 158 15.14 -21.96 -22.87
C ALA A 158 13.90 -21.37 -23.57
N HIS A 159 13.05 -22.20 -24.16
CA HIS A 159 11.83 -21.76 -24.85
C HIS A 159 10.73 -21.26 -23.91
N LEU A 160 10.82 -21.53 -22.58
CA LEU A 160 9.86 -21.04 -21.59
C LEU A 160 10.25 -19.70 -20.98
N ILE A 161 11.52 -19.28 -21.13
CA ILE A 161 12.01 -18.01 -20.57
C ILE A 161 11.20 -16.80 -21.06
N PRO A 162 10.92 -16.64 -22.38
CA PRO A 162 10.15 -15.49 -22.87
C PRO A 162 8.71 -15.47 -22.37
N VAL A 163 8.09 -16.66 -22.22
CA VAL A 163 6.71 -16.79 -21.70
C VAL A 163 6.64 -16.32 -20.26
N ILE A 164 7.62 -16.72 -19.45
CA ILE A 164 7.71 -16.29 -18.06
C ILE A 164 7.99 -14.79 -17.97
N GLU A 165 8.92 -14.25 -18.75
CA GLU A 165 9.17 -12.80 -18.78
C GLU A 165 7.91 -11.99 -19.09
N ASN A 166 7.10 -12.44 -20.07
CA ASN A 166 5.82 -11.80 -20.38
C ASN A 166 4.85 -11.85 -19.20
N ILE A 167 4.67 -13.02 -18.57
CA ILE A 167 3.79 -13.17 -17.40
C ILE A 167 4.23 -12.23 -16.26
N PHE A 168 5.53 -12.19 -15.95
CA PHE A 168 6.07 -11.32 -14.91
C PHE A 168 5.93 -9.84 -15.27
N SER A 169 6.13 -9.48 -16.53
CA SER A 169 5.96 -8.10 -17.02
C SER A 169 4.50 -7.64 -16.88
N THR A 170 3.53 -8.45 -17.31
CA THR A 170 2.10 -8.16 -17.16
C THR A 170 1.69 -8.03 -15.70
N ILE A 171 2.19 -8.93 -14.85
CA ILE A 171 1.96 -8.86 -13.40
C ILE A 171 2.54 -7.56 -12.84
N CYS A 172 3.78 -7.22 -13.16
CA CYS A 172 4.39 -5.98 -12.68
C CYS A 172 3.63 -4.74 -13.16
N ALA A 173 3.19 -4.69 -14.41
CA ALA A 173 2.38 -3.60 -14.94
C ALA A 173 1.04 -3.47 -14.19
N THR A 174 0.34 -4.57 -13.93
CA THR A 174 -0.96 -4.56 -13.25
C THR A 174 -0.87 -4.14 -11.78
N VAL A 175 0.21 -4.49 -11.08
CA VAL A 175 0.43 -4.07 -9.67
C VAL A 175 1.27 -2.79 -9.54
N ASN A 176 1.56 -2.12 -10.65
CA ASN A 176 2.37 -0.90 -10.72
C ASN A 176 3.74 -1.06 -10.03
N LEU A 177 4.36 -2.21 -10.26
CA LEU A 177 5.74 -2.50 -9.91
C LEU A 177 6.66 -2.05 -11.04
N GLY A 178 7.87 -1.59 -10.70
CA GLY A 178 8.92 -1.39 -11.69
C GLY A 178 9.16 -2.69 -12.48
N SER A 179 9.53 -2.56 -13.75
CA SER A 179 9.76 -3.71 -14.63
C SER A 179 10.72 -4.70 -13.98
N PRO A 180 10.40 -6.01 -13.97
CA PRO A 180 11.28 -7.00 -13.40
C PRO A 180 12.57 -7.00 -14.24
N ILE A 181 13.70 -6.66 -13.60
CA ILE A 181 15.01 -6.69 -14.24
C ILE A 181 15.42 -8.17 -14.31
N ILE A 182 14.91 -8.89 -15.32
CA ILE A 182 15.37 -10.24 -15.70
C ILE A 182 16.50 -10.15 -16.75
N LYS A 183 16.83 -8.94 -17.19
CA LYS A 183 17.99 -8.69 -18.02
C LYS A 183 19.20 -8.63 -17.11
N ASP A 184 20.09 -9.61 -17.21
CA ASP A 184 21.55 -9.43 -17.17
C ASP A 184 22.23 -10.80 -17.16
N ASP A 185 22.69 -11.22 -18.35
CA ASP A 185 23.85 -12.07 -18.75
C ASP A 185 24.27 -13.32 -17.96
N LYS A 186 23.69 -13.60 -16.79
CA LYS A 186 24.06 -14.71 -15.90
C LYS A 186 23.25 -15.98 -16.16
N PHE A 187 22.21 -15.91 -16.98
CA PHE A 187 21.33 -17.05 -17.31
C PHE A 187 21.62 -17.67 -18.67
N MET A 188 22.49 -17.07 -19.50
CA MET A 188 22.74 -17.49 -20.88
C MET A 188 24.09 -18.18 -21.11
N ASN A 189 24.84 -18.52 -20.05
CA ASN A 189 26.05 -19.32 -20.19
C ASN A 189 25.76 -20.81 -19.87
N PRO A 190 25.96 -21.73 -20.83
CA PRO A 190 25.74 -23.17 -20.66
C PRO A 190 26.74 -23.85 -19.73
#